data_AF-A0AAV0V569-F1
#
_entry.id   AF-A0AAV0V569-F1
#
_cell.length_a   1.000
_cell.length_b   1.000
_cell.length_c   1.000
_cell.angle_alpha   90.00
_cell.angle_beta   90.00
_cell.angle_gamma   90.00
#
_symmetry.space_group_name_H-M   'P 1'
#
loop_
_entity.id
_entity.type
_entity.pdbx_description
1 polymer ?
#
loop_
_entity_poly.entity_id
_entity_poly.type
_entity_poly.pdbx_seq_one_letter_code
_entity_poly.pdbx_strand_id
1 'polypeptide(L)'
;MMAAILTRILPSAKYKLLLGPSNWKDLLTLLEAIGAREEPLDTAIELAVQETSSSKSENCSAPQPPQKRQRLFQAETENIPVRVLCSVQFLQQDELLDELCTKHQISFIERDLPSPIDMLVDERNCICVVAGVIFQVEASMRNFIFSLARLQLQFQKCWFIIVLDNPPATGMEDTMNLFFSALVQFQVEIQVLTSFSCEEAGRFVRAIVNQCAESALNDHLVLPRMWFERPFLLEDESQFERFLVSTKIINNYAAQSLLHKICMEDLFSKGINELKLLVQSAVTEQQLELLWRLLQQGHGLNGALQ
;
A
#
# COMPACT_ATOMS: atom_id res chain seq x y z
N MET A 1 10.60 27.74 -12.46
CA MET A 1 12.05 27.74 -12.14
C MET A 1 12.67 26.35 -12.27
N MET A 2 12.02 25.29 -11.79
CA MET A 2 12.45 23.89 -11.98
C MET A 2 12.59 23.51 -13.46
N ALA A 3 11.60 23.79 -14.32
CA ALA A 3 11.65 23.47 -15.76
C ALA A 3 12.91 23.96 -16.50
N ALA A 4 13.47 25.13 -16.13
CA ALA A 4 14.69 25.70 -16.73
C ALA A 4 15.99 24.99 -16.26
N ILE A 5 15.96 24.41 -15.05
CA ILE A 5 17.07 23.58 -14.54
C ILE A 5 16.99 22.18 -15.18
N LEU A 6 15.78 21.64 -15.34
CA LEU A 6 15.53 20.32 -15.93
C LEU A 6 15.94 20.24 -17.41
N THR A 7 15.62 21.27 -18.19
CA THR A 7 16.04 21.41 -19.59
C THR A 7 17.56 21.53 -19.77
N ARG A 8 18.31 21.85 -18.70
CA ARG A 8 19.79 21.85 -18.70
C ARG A 8 20.42 20.53 -18.23
N ILE A 9 19.76 19.81 -17.31
CA ILE A 9 20.27 18.56 -16.75
C ILE A 9 20.00 17.39 -17.70
N LEU A 10 18.77 17.26 -18.21
CA LEU A 10 18.32 16.15 -19.07
C LEU A 10 19.18 15.89 -20.33
N PRO A 11 19.64 16.91 -21.08
CA PRO A 11 20.50 16.69 -22.24
C PRO A 11 22.01 16.54 -21.89
N SER A 12 22.39 16.67 -20.62
CA SER A 12 23.80 16.68 -20.24
C SER A 12 24.37 15.27 -20.07
N ALA A 13 25.17 14.83 -21.06
CA ALA A 13 25.92 13.58 -21.01
C ALA A 13 26.82 13.46 -19.76
N LYS A 14 27.29 14.59 -19.22
CA LYS A 14 28.13 14.65 -18.02
C LYS A 14 27.35 14.24 -16.76
N TYR A 15 26.10 14.68 -16.62
CA TYR A 15 25.24 14.28 -15.49
C TYR A 15 24.81 12.82 -15.60
N LYS A 16 24.49 12.34 -16.81
CA LYS A 16 24.16 10.94 -17.06
C LYS A 16 25.31 9.98 -16.70
N LEU A 17 26.55 10.39 -16.99
CA LEU A 17 27.75 9.61 -16.64
C LEU A 17 28.01 9.59 -15.12
N LEU A 18 27.78 10.70 -14.42
CA LEU A 18 27.97 10.81 -12.97
C LEU A 18 26.91 10.06 -12.16
N LEU A 19 25.65 10.09 -12.61
CA LEU A 19 24.55 9.41 -11.94
C LEU A 19 24.53 7.90 -12.23
N GLY A 20 25.09 7.48 -13.36
CA GLY A 20 24.97 6.12 -13.85
C GLY A 20 23.57 5.80 -14.41
N PRO A 21 23.42 4.68 -15.13
CA PRO A 21 22.20 4.39 -15.90
C PRO A 21 20.96 4.19 -15.02
N SER A 22 21.11 3.61 -13.83
CA SER A 22 19.98 3.31 -12.93
C SER A 22 19.43 4.59 -12.27
N ASN A 23 20.29 5.40 -11.65
CA ASN A 23 19.85 6.65 -11.01
C ASN A 23 19.38 7.69 -12.04
N TRP A 24 19.84 7.57 -13.29
CA TRP A 24 19.33 8.38 -14.41
C TRP A 24 17.88 8.04 -14.77
N LYS A 25 17.52 6.74 -14.77
CA LYS A 25 16.12 6.32 -14.96
C LYS A 25 15.25 6.82 -13.82
N ASP A 26 15.71 6.69 -12.58
CA ASP A 26 14.98 7.18 -11.41
C ASP A 26 14.74 8.70 -11.47
N LEU A 27 15.74 9.47 -11.90
CA LEU A 27 15.59 10.91 -12.15
C LEU A 27 14.52 11.17 -13.21
N LEU A 28 14.55 10.48 -14.35
CA LEU A 28 13.54 10.66 -15.41
C LEU A 28 12.12 10.38 -14.89
N THR A 29 11.92 9.28 -14.16
CA THR A 29 10.63 8.90 -13.57
C THR A 29 10.12 9.95 -12.58
N LEU A 30 11.01 10.53 -11.76
CA LEU A 30 10.65 11.62 -10.85
C LEU A 30 10.21 12.87 -11.63
N LEU A 31 10.87 13.18 -12.74
CA LEU A 31 10.56 14.35 -13.55
C LEU A 31 9.25 14.21 -14.31
N GLU A 32 8.93 13.01 -14.79
CA GLU A 32 7.61 12.69 -15.36
C GLU A 32 6.51 12.86 -14.31
N ALA A 33 6.72 12.36 -13.09
CA ALA A 33 5.75 12.51 -11.99
C ALA A 33 5.53 13.98 -11.58
N ILE A 34 6.59 14.81 -11.60
CA ILE A 34 6.48 16.25 -11.33
C ILE A 34 5.77 16.97 -12.49
N GLY A 35 6.10 16.65 -13.74
CA GLY A 35 5.49 17.26 -14.93
C GLY A 35 4.00 16.94 -15.08
N ALA A 36 3.58 15.73 -14.69
CA ALA A 36 2.17 15.33 -14.71
C ALA A 36 1.31 16.02 -13.63
N ARG A 37 1.92 16.67 -12.63
CA ARG A 37 1.22 17.36 -11.53
C ARG A 37 0.84 18.81 -11.84
N GLU A 38 1.32 19.39 -12.94
CA GLU A 38 1.16 20.83 -13.25
C GLU A 38 0.04 21.21 -14.24
N GLU A 39 -0.89 20.32 -14.65
CA GLU A 39 -2.00 20.72 -15.56
C GLU A 39 -3.41 20.38 -15.06
N PRO A 40 -4.34 21.36 -15.16
CA PRO A 40 -5.68 21.05 -15.65
C PRO A 40 -6.06 21.88 -16.91
N LEU A 41 -6.77 21.19 -17.80
CA LEU A 41 -7.71 21.67 -18.84
C LEU A 41 -7.21 21.87 -20.29
N ASP A 42 -7.78 21.02 -21.15
CA ASP A 42 -8.21 21.17 -22.56
C ASP A 42 -7.45 22.07 -23.56
N THR A 43 -7.32 21.47 -24.76
CA THR A 43 -7.03 22.07 -26.09
C THR A 43 -5.59 22.60 -26.29
N ALA A 44 -4.84 22.24 -27.32
CA ALA A 44 -5.25 21.86 -28.67
C ALA A 44 -4.07 21.35 -29.54
N ILE A 45 -4.44 20.64 -30.61
CA ILE A 45 -3.82 20.57 -31.95
C ILE A 45 -2.63 19.59 -32.09
N GLU A 46 -2.85 18.38 -32.64
CA GLU A 46 -2.99 18.03 -34.08
C GLU A 46 -1.80 18.40 -34.98
N LEU A 47 -1.53 17.50 -35.93
CA LEU A 47 -0.54 17.49 -37.03
C LEU A 47 0.79 16.82 -36.67
N ALA A 48 1.26 15.80 -37.38
CA ALA A 48 0.80 15.05 -38.56
C ALA A 48 1.62 13.73 -38.55
N VAL A 49 1.19 12.58 -39.08
CA VAL A 49 1.03 12.21 -40.50
C VAL A 49 0.26 10.87 -40.47
N GLN A 50 -1.03 10.81 -40.77
CA GLN A 50 -1.67 10.64 -42.10
C GLN A 50 -1.12 9.50 -42.99
N GLU A 51 -1.98 8.49 -43.18
CA GLU A 51 -2.23 7.60 -44.34
C GLU A 51 -2.48 6.17 -43.81
N THR A 52 -3.62 5.49 -44.00
CA THR A 52 -4.46 5.37 -45.19
C THR A 52 -5.89 4.85 -44.85
N SER A 53 -6.90 5.57 -45.36
CA SER A 53 -8.18 5.16 -45.99
C SER A 53 -9.20 4.13 -45.43
N SER A 54 -10.44 4.65 -45.29
CA SER A 54 -11.78 4.10 -45.66
C SER A 54 -12.34 2.88 -44.89
N SER A 55 -13.61 2.80 -44.48
CA SER A 55 -14.87 3.21 -45.13
C SER A 55 -16.06 3.36 -44.16
N LYS A 56 -17.09 4.10 -44.63
CA LYS A 56 -18.39 4.48 -44.06
C LYS A 56 -19.24 3.36 -43.42
N SER A 57 -19.99 3.69 -42.35
CA SER A 57 -21.47 3.55 -42.28
C SER A 57 -22.06 4.17 -41.00
N GLU A 58 -23.19 4.85 -41.15
CA GLU A 58 -24.01 5.52 -40.14
C GLU A 58 -24.67 4.54 -39.15
N ASN A 59 -24.87 4.95 -37.89
CA ASN A 59 -26.18 4.91 -37.23
C ASN A 59 -26.17 5.60 -35.86
N CYS A 60 -27.21 6.41 -35.65
CA CYS A 60 -27.49 7.20 -34.46
C CYS A 60 -28.29 6.37 -33.45
N SER A 61 -27.80 6.24 -32.21
CA SER A 61 -28.58 5.70 -31.07
C SER A 61 -27.98 6.22 -29.76
N ALA A 62 -28.84 6.75 -28.89
CA ALA A 62 -28.50 7.47 -27.66
C ALA A 62 -27.61 6.67 -26.66
N PRO A 63 -26.75 7.33 -25.86
CA PRO A 63 -25.80 6.65 -24.98
C PRO A 63 -26.44 6.23 -23.65
N GLN A 64 -26.48 4.93 -23.38
CA GLN A 64 -26.54 4.41 -22.00
C GLN A 64 -25.10 4.40 -21.43
N PRO A 65 -24.89 4.77 -20.15
CA PRO A 65 -23.54 4.77 -19.57
C PRO A 65 -23.11 3.32 -19.28
N PRO A 66 -22.03 2.79 -19.91
CA PRO A 66 -21.51 1.49 -19.52
C PRO A 66 -20.68 1.65 -18.24
N GLN A 67 -21.04 0.84 -17.23
CA GLN A 67 -20.34 0.67 -15.97
C GLN A 67 -18.84 0.40 -16.22
N LYS A 68 -17.97 1.26 -15.69
CA LYS A 68 -16.52 1.07 -15.70
C LYS A 68 -16.15 -0.14 -14.83
N ARG A 69 -16.19 -1.35 -15.39
CA ARG A 69 -15.30 -2.43 -14.95
C ARG A 69 -13.89 -2.03 -15.36
N GLN A 70 -13.10 -1.55 -14.40
CA GLN A 70 -11.68 -1.31 -14.60
C GLN A 70 -11.01 -2.67 -14.86
N ARG A 71 -10.83 -3.02 -16.13
CA ARG A 71 -9.86 -4.01 -16.56
C ARG A 71 -8.50 -3.36 -16.43
N LEU A 72 -7.75 -3.74 -15.40
CA LEU A 72 -6.32 -3.47 -15.30
C LEU A 72 -5.63 -4.18 -16.47
N PHE A 73 -5.20 -3.41 -17.47
CA PHE A 73 -4.35 -3.89 -18.55
C PHE A 73 -2.94 -4.12 -17.99
N GLN A 74 -2.48 -5.37 -18.03
CA GLN A 74 -1.10 -5.73 -17.72
C GLN A 74 -0.21 -5.38 -18.93
N ALA A 75 0.63 -4.35 -18.77
CA ALA A 75 1.91 -4.34 -19.46
C ALA A 75 2.82 -5.31 -18.70
N GLU A 76 3.44 -6.28 -19.40
CA GLU A 76 4.49 -7.12 -18.82
C GLU A 76 5.66 -6.23 -18.41
N THR A 77 5.59 -5.77 -17.17
CA THR A 77 6.60 -4.94 -16.53
C THR A 77 7.48 -5.91 -15.75
N GLU A 78 8.78 -5.86 -15.94
CA GLU A 78 9.74 -6.68 -15.21
C GLU A 78 9.49 -6.51 -13.69
N ASN A 79 9.18 -7.60 -12.99
CA ASN A 79 8.85 -7.54 -11.56
C ASN A 79 10.11 -7.22 -10.76
N ILE A 80 10.15 -6.04 -10.16
CA ILE A 80 11.21 -5.66 -9.20
C ILE A 80 10.97 -6.43 -7.89
N PRO A 81 11.98 -7.14 -7.34
CA PRO A 81 11.87 -7.82 -6.05
C PRO A 81 11.41 -6.88 -4.94
N VAL A 82 10.60 -7.39 -4.02
CA VAL A 82 10.06 -6.61 -2.90
C VAL A 82 10.11 -7.41 -1.60
N ARG A 83 10.26 -6.71 -0.48
CA ARG A 83 10.17 -7.26 0.88
C ARG A 83 8.91 -6.75 1.56
N VAL A 84 8.13 -7.65 2.14
CA VAL A 84 6.91 -7.32 2.90
C VAL A 84 6.96 -7.99 4.27
N LEU A 85 6.31 -7.38 5.27
CA LEU A 85 6.11 -8.06 6.56
C LEU A 85 4.88 -8.97 6.44
N CYS A 86 4.92 -10.16 7.01
CA CYS A 86 3.80 -11.11 6.97
C CYS A 86 3.52 -11.75 8.33
N SER A 87 2.31 -12.26 8.49
CA SER A 87 1.90 -12.97 9.70
C SER A 87 2.47 -14.39 9.70
N VAL A 88 2.77 -14.91 10.90
CA VAL A 88 3.18 -16.31 11.08
C VAL A 88 2.12 -17.29 10.54
N GLN A 89 0.84 -16.91 10.63
CA GLN A 89 -0.27 -17.73 10.15
C GLN A 89 -0.31 -17.80 8.62
N PHE A 90 0.04 -16.69 7.94
CA PHE A 90 0.08 -16.63 6.49
C PHE A 90 1.13 -17.58 5.91
N LEU A 91 2.26 -17.77 6.59
CA LEU A 91 3.34 -18.67 6.17
C LEU A 91 2.94 -20.15 6.08
N GLN A 92 1.75 -20.52 6.58
CA GLN A 92 1.20 -21.87 6.47
C GLN A 92 0.49 -22.14 5.13
N GLN A 93 0.35 -21.13 4.27
CA GLN A 93 -0.29 -21.25 2.94
C GLN A 93 0.73 -21.61 1.85
N ASP A 94 1.19 -22.87 1.85
CA ASP A 94 2.31 -23.33 1.01
C ASP A 94 2.16 -22.98 -0.49
N GLU A 95 0.98 -23.19 -1.08
CA GLU A 95 0.76 -22.97 -2.53
C GLU A 95 0.83 -21.49 -2.93
N LEU A 96 0.15 -20.62 -2.17
CA LEU A 96 0.17 -19.18 -2.45
C LEU A 96 1.55 -18.58 -2.14
N LEU A 97 2.21 -19.07 -1.09
CA LEU A 97 3.55 -18.60 -0.73
C LEU A 97 4.60 -18.95 -1.79
N ASP A 98 4.54 -20.15 -2.37
CA ASP A 98 5.42 -20.54 -3.49
C ASP A 98 5.20 -19.66 -4.73
N GLU A 99 3.94 -19.40 -5.10
CA GLU A 99 3.59 -18.52 -6.22
C GLU A 99 4.14 -17.10 -6.01
N LEU A 100 3.95 -16.53 -4.81
CA LEU A 100 4.42 -15.17 -4.48
C LEU A 100 5.95 -15.06 -4.49
N CYS A 101 6.65 -16.06 -3.94
CA CYS A 101 8.11 -16.10 -3.92
C CYS A 101 8.69 -16.28 -5.33
N THR A 102 8.20 -17.28 -6.08
CA THR A 102 8.83 -17.72 -7.33
C THR A 102 8.40 -16.92 -8.55
N LYS A 103 7.12 -16.54 -8.67
CA LYS A 103 6.59 -15.82 -9.84
C LYS A 103 6.57 -14.31 -9.65
N HIS A 104 6.27 -13.86 -8.42
CA HIS A 104 6.07 -12.44 -8.13
C HIS A 104 7.24 -11.75 -7.41
N GLN A 105 8.30 -12.52 -7.10
CA GLN A 105 9.54 -12.04 -6.47
C GLN A 105 9.27 -11.27 -5.16
N ILE A 106 8.29 -11.76 -4.39
CA ILE A 106 7.97 -11.22 -3.06
C ILE A 106 8.69 -12.05 -2.02
N SER A 107 9.42 -11.36 -1.16
CA SER A 107 10.10 -11.96 -0.01
C SER A 107 9.46 -11.48 1.29
N PHE A 108 9.51 -12.34 2.29
CA PHE A 108 8.72 -12.19 3.50
C PHE A 108 9.60 -12.02 4.72
N ILE A 109 9.22 -11.09 5.59
CA ILE A 109 9.78 -10.94 6.93
C ILE A 109 8.67 -11.30 7.92
N GLU A 110 8.92 -12.31 8.74
CA GLU A 110 7.93 -12.84 9.68
C GLU A 110 7.68 -11.88 10.86
N ARG A 111 6.41 -11.66 11.19
CA ARG A 111 5.96 -10.90 12.37
C ARG A 111 4.72 -11.52 13.00
N ASP A 112 4.54 -11.27 14.30
CA ASP A 112 3.30 -11.60 15.02
C ASP A 112 2.24 -10.52 14.74
N LEU A 113 1.64 -10.58 13.55
CA LEU A 113 0.61 -9.63 13.12
C LEU A 113 -0.76 -9.99 13.71
N PRO A 114 -1.56 -9.01 14.15
CA PRO A 114 -2.89 -9.28 14.66
C PRO A 114 -3.83 -9.74 13.52
N SER A 115 -4.65 -10.75 13.80
CA SER A 115 -5.74 -11.15 12.90
C SER A 115 -6.64 -9.94 12.57
N PRO A 116 -7.12 -9.80 11.32
CA PRO A 116 -6.99 -10.74 10.20
C PRO A 116 -5.85 -10.40 9.22
N ILE A 117 -4.82 -9.66 9.65
CA ILE A 117 -3.76 -9.20 8.74
C ILE A 117 -2.84 -10.35 8.37
N ASP A 118 -2.63 -10.53 7.06
CA ASP A 118 -1.67 -11.50 6.53
C ASP A 118 -0.38 -10.84 6.08
N MET A 119 -0.45 -9.65 5.48
CA MET A 119 0.73 -8.91 5.02
C MET A 119 0.62 -7.41 5.29
N LEU A 120 1.76 -6.78 5.57
CA LEU A 120 1.95 -5.33 5.54
C LEU A 120 2.80 -4.98 4.34
N VAL A 121 2.22 -4.22 3.40
CA VAL A 121 2.88 -3.81 2.17
C VAL A 121 3.74 -2.57 2.41
N ASP A 122 3.21 -1.63 3.18
CA ASP A 122 3.91 -0.42 3.60
C ASP A 122 3.36 0.09 4.96
N GLU A 123 3.70 1.33 5.32
CA GLU A 123 3.29 1.95 6.58
C GLU A 123 1.75 2.04 6.77
N ARG A 124 0.96 1.99 5.68
CA ARG A 124 -0.48 2.34 5.68
C ARG A 124 -1.38 1.32 5.01
N ASN A 125 -0.81 0.35 4.30
CA ASN A 125 -1.53 -0.63 3.51
C ASN A 125 -1.28 -2.05 4.03
N CYS A 126 -2.36 -2.80 4.23
CA CYS A 126 -2.30 -4.22 4.56
C CYS A 126 -3.12 -5.09 3.61
N ILE A 127 -2.77 -6.36 3.53
CA ILE A 127 -3.49 -7.39 2.78
C ILE A 127 -4.00 -8.44 3.76
N CYS A 128 -5.26 -8.84 3.58
CA CYS A 128 -5.89 -9.97 4.24
C CYS A 128 -6.36 -10.96 3.16
N VAL A 129 -5.87 -12.19 3.20
CA VAL A 129 -6.26 -13.30 2.35
C VAL A 129 -7.37 -14.05 3.08
N VAL A 130 -8.59 -13.91 2.57
CA VAL A 130 -9.81 -14.37 3.23
C VAL A 130 -10.28 -15.65 2.56
N ALA A 131 -10.23 -16.77 3.28
CA ALA A 131 -10.81 -18.01 2.79
C ALA A 131 -12.35 -17.92 2.72
N GLY A 132 -12.95 -18.42 1.64
CA GLY A 132 -14.40 -18.39 1.44
C GLY A 132 -15.23 -19.03 2.57
N VAL A 133 -14.63 -19.94 3.34
CA VAL A 133 -15.25 -20.59 4.51
C VAL A 133 -15.66 -19.61 5.61
N ILE A 134 -15.04 -18.42 5.68
CA ILE A 134 -15.41 -17.38 6.65
C ILE A 134 -16.86 -16.92 6.45
N PHE A 135 -17.36 -16.98 5.21
CA PHE A 135 -18.74 -16.57 4.88
C PHE A 135 -19.78 -17.68 5.10
N GLN A 136 -19.35 -18.90 5.46
CA GLN A 136 -20.25 -20.01 5.76
C GLN A 136 -20.75 -19.99 7.21
N VAL A 137 -19.98 -19.36 8.11
CA VAL A 137 -20.29 -19.32 9.55
C VAL A 137 -20.40 -17.88 10.02
N GLU A 138 -21.61 -17.46 10.41
CA GLU A 138 -21.89 -16.08 10.82
C GLU A 138 -20.98 -15.60 11.97
N ALA A 139 -20.68 -16.48 12.93
CA ALA A 139 -19.78 -16.16 14.03
C ALA A 139 -18.35 -15.84 13.55
N SER A 140 -17.85 -16.56 12.53
CA SER A 140 -16.53 -16.32 11.93
C SER A 140 -16.49 -14.97 11.21
N MET A 141 -17.51 -14.67 10.40
CA MET A 141 -17.67 -13.38 9.74
C MET A 141 -17.72 -12.24 10.76
N ARG A 142 -18.49 -12.40 11.84
CA ARG A 142 -18.60 -11.40 12.90
C ARG A 142 -17.27 -11.16 13.62
N ASN A 143 -16.54 -12.23 13.96
CA ASN A 143 -15.22 -12.14 14.58
C ASN A 143 -14.23 -11.44 13.65
N PHE A 144 -14.26 -11.75 12.34
CA PHE A 144 -13.44 -11.06 11.35
C PHE A 144 -13.72 -9.55 11.32
N ILE A 145 -15.00 -9.15 11.26
CA ILE A 145 -15.40 -7.74 11.27
C ILE A 145 -14.94 -7.04 12.57
N PHE A 146 -15.09 -7.69 13.73
CA PHE A 146 -14.61 -7.13 15.00
C PHE A 146 -13.09 -6.98 15.04
N SER A 147 -12.34 -7.97 14.56
CA SER A 147 -10.89 -7.89 14.46
C SER A 147 -10.47 -6.74 13.56
N LEU A 148 -11.11 -6.57 12.40
CA LEU A 148 -10.88 -5.45 11.50
C LEU A 148 -11.18 -4.09 12.16
N ALA A 149 -12.25 -4.00 12.96
CA ALA A 149 -12.65 -2.75 13.61
C ALA A 149 -11.56 -2.24 14.57
N ARG A 150 -10.79 -3.15 15.18
CA ARG A 150 -9.68 -2.82 16.08
C ARG A 150 -8.45 -2.27 15.36
N LEU A 151 -8.38 -2.42 14.05
CA LEU A 151 -7.22 -2.05 13.23
C LEU A 151 -7.39 -0.72 12.50
N GLN A 152 -8.57 -0.09 12.60
CA GLN A 152 -8.91 1.08 11.79
C GLN A 152 -7.94 2.26 11.95
N LEU A 153 -7.34 2.42 13.13
CA LEU A 153 -6.38 3.51 13.37
C LEU A 153 -5.01 3.27 12.72
N GLN A 154 -4.65 2.01 12.45
CA GLN A 154 -3.31 1.63 12.02
C GLN A 154 -3.11 1.70 10.50
N PHE A 155 -4.18 1.77 9.73
CA PHE A 155 -4.15 1.67 8.27
C PHE A 155 -4.94 2.79 7.61
N GLN A 156 -4.52 3.16 6.41
CA GLN A 156 -5.31 3.99 5.51
C GLN A 156 -6.18 3.10 4.61
N LYS A 157 -5.64 1.94 4.23
CA LYS A 157 -6.29 1.02 3.29
C LYS A 157 -6.04 -0.44 3.62
N CYS A 158 -7.10 -1.24 3.58
CA CYS A 158 -7.06 -2.69 3.73
C CYS A 158 -7.51 -3.37 2.43
N TRP A 159 -6.72 -4.32 1.96
CA TRP A 159 -7.00 -5.09 0.76
C TRP A 159 -7.43 -6.50 1.13
N PHE A 160 -8.62 -6.90 0.71
CA PHE A 160 -9.13 -8.24 0.92
C PHE A 160 -9.04 -9.04 -0.37
N ILE A 161 -8.38 -10.18 -0.32
CA ILE A 161 -8.34 -11.16 -1.40
C ILE A 161 -9.16 -12.36 -0.94
N ILE A 162 -10.40 -12.45 -1.40
CA ILE A 162 -11.29 -13.57 -1.09
C ILE A 162 -10.96 -14.73 -2.02
N VAL A 163 -10.45 -15.83 -1.48
CA VAL A 163 -10.13 -17.04 -2.23
C VAL A 163 -11.30 -18.02 -2.18
N LEU A 164 -11.82 -18.38 -3.35
CA LEU A 164 -12.99 -19.25 -3.53
C LEU A 164 -12.57 -20.59 -4.12
N ASP A 165 -12.37 -21.60 -3.26
CA ASP A 165 -11.91 -22.93 -3.66
C ASP A 165 -13.00 -23.78 -4.35
N ASN A 166 -14.26 -23.37 -4.27
CA ASN A 166 -15.41 -24.11 -4.80
C ASN A 166 -16.47 -23.14 -5.36
N PRO A 167 -17.34 -23.60 -6.29
CA PRO A 167 -18.48 -22.80 -6.72
C PRO A 167 -19.30 -22.37 -5.48
N PRO A 168 -19.76 -21.09 -5.44
CA PRO A 168 -20.37 -20.53 -4.24
C PRO A 168 -21.57 -21.39 -3.82
N ALA A 169 -21.56 -21.82 -2.56
CA ALA A 169 -22.67 -22.54 -1.98
C ALA A 169 -23.94 -21.68 -2.02
N THR A 170 -25.10 -22.32 -2.11
CA THR A 170 -26.40 -21.63 -2.11
C THR A 170 -26.53 -20.79 -0.83
N GLY A 171 -26.71 -19.46 -0.98
CA GLY A 171 -26.77 -18.51 0.14
C GLY A 171 -25.47 -17.78 0.48
N MET A 172 -24.32 -18.15 -0.13
CA MET A 172 -23.05 -17.43 0.05
C MET A 172 -23.12 -15.98 -0.46
N GLU A 173 -23.89 -15.73 -1.51
CA GLU A 173 -24.09 -14.38 -2.05
C GLU A 173 -24.76 -13.46 -1.03
N ASP A 174 -25.77 -13.94 -0.30
CA ASP A 174 -26.46 -13.16 0.72
C ASP A 174 -25.54 -12.83 1.90
N THR A 175 -24.73 -13.79 2.36
CA THR A 175 -23.74 -13.53 3.42
C THR A 175 -22.62 -12.60 2.96
N MET A 176 -22.14 -12.73 1.72
CA MET A 176 -21.18 -11.79 1.15
C MET A 176 -21.76 -10.37 1.04
N ASN A 177 -23.03 -10.22 0.66
CA ASN A 177 -23.70 -8.93 0.60
C ASN A 177 -23.84 -8.29 2.00
N LEU A 178 -24.18 -9.08 3.02
CA LEU A 178 -24.19 -8.62 4.41
C LEU A 178 -22.80 -8.19 4.88
N PHE A 179 -21.78 -8.98 4.54
CA PHE A 179 -20.39 -8.64 4.82
C PHE A 179 -20.00 -7.31 4.17
N PHE A 180 -20.20 -7.14 2.86
CA PHE A 180 -19.90 -5.90 2.16
C PHE A 180 -20.65 -4.70 2.73
N SER A 181 -21.93 -4.88 3.10
CA SER A 181 -22.73 -3.84 3.74
C SER A 181 -22.12 -3.41 5.09
N ALA A 182 -21.57 -4.35 5.86
CA ALA A 182 -20.87 -4.04 7.10
C ALA A 182 -19.55 -3.30 6.87
N LEU A 183 -18.81 -3.63 5.81
CA LEU A 183 -17.52 -2.98 5.49
C LEU A 183 -17.65 -1.49 5.14
N VAL A 184 -18.80 -1.06 4.60
CA VAL A 184 -19.05 0.35 4.25
C VAL A 184 -18.99 1.28 5.48
N GLN A 185 -19.15 0.76 6.70
CA GLN A 185 -19.14 1.56 7.93
C GLN A 185 -17.73 1.88 8.44
N PHE A 186 -16.69 1.33 7.82
CA PHE A 186 -15.31 1.48 8.27
C PHE A 186 -14.72 2.81 7.78
N GLN A 187 -13.90 3.45 8.62
CA GLN A 187 -13.17 4.66 8.23
C GLN A 187 -11.98 4.35 7.31
N VAL A 188 -11.43 3.14 7.42
CA VAL A 188 -10.36 2.65 6.54
C VAL A 188 -10.95 2.30 5.19
N GLU A 189 -10.25 2.67 4.11
CA GLU A 189 -10.64 2.27 2.76
C GLU A 189 -10.48 0.75 2.64
N ILE A 190 -11.56 0.04 2.33
CA ILE A 190 -11.50 -1.42 2.14
C ILE A 190 -11.74 -1.71 0.67
N GLN A 191 -10.79 -2.41 0.04
CA GLN A 191 -10.94 -2.91 -1.32
C GLN A 191 -11.00 -4.42 -1.31
N VAL A 192 -11.97 -4.98 -2.03
CA VAL A 192 -12.19 -6.43 -2.09
C VAL A 192 -11.95 -6.92 -3.51
N LEU A 193 -11.12 -7.96 -3.61
CA LEU A 193 -10.82 -8.71 -4.81
C LEU A 193 -11.24 -10.16 -4.57
N THR A 194 -11.84 -10.79 -5.56
CA THR A 194 -12.21 -12.21 -5.52
C THR A 194 -11.30 -12.99 -6.43
N SER A 195 -10.72 -14.07 -5.91
CA SER A 195 -9.84 -14.96 -6.64
C SER A 195 -10.36 -16.39 -6.62
N PHE A 196 -10.14 -17.11 -7.72
CA PHE A 196 -10.52 -18.51 -7.88
C PHE A 196 -9.30 -19.46 -7.96
N SER A 197 -8.08 -18.93 -7.78
CA SER A 197 -6.85 -19.73 -7.75
C SER A 197 -5.70 -19.00 -7.03
N CYS A 198 -4.74 -19.75 -6.51
CA CYS A 198 -3.53 -19.19 -5.89
C CYS A 198 -2.74 -18.29 -6.87
N GLU A 199 -2.68 -18.64 -8.15
CA GLU A 199 -2.04 -17.84 -9.21
C GLU A 199 -2.68 -16.46 -9.38
N GLU A 200 -4.02 -16.40 -9.36
CA GLU A 200 -4.74 -15.14 -9.49
C GLU A 200 -4.62 -14.29 -8.21
N ALA A 201 -4.68 -14.93 -7.04
CA ALA A 201 -4.41 -14.27 -5.77
C ALA A 201 -2.98 -13.69 -5.74
N GLY A 202 -1.99 -14.43 -6.24
CA GLY A 202 -0.60 -13.98 -6.41
C GLY A 202 -0.50 -12.73 -7.28
N ARG A 203 -1.18 -12.73 -8.44
CA ARG A 203 -1.27 -11.56 -9.32
C ARG A 203 -1.91 -10.35 -8.64
N PHE A 204 -2.95 -10.55 -7.82
CA PHE A 204 -3.57 -9.46 -7.06
C PHE A 204 -2.62 -8.88 -6.02
N VAL A 205 -1.94 -9.72 -5.22
CA VAL A 205 -0.94 -9.24 -4.26
C VAL A 205 0.12 -8.40 -4.98
N ARG A 206 0.65 -8.88 -6.11
CA ARG A 206 1.64 -8.12 -6.88
C ARG A 206 1.11 -6.80 -7.42
N ALA A 207 -0.12 -6.80 -7.93
CA ALA A 207 -0.75 -5.58 -8.42
C ALA A 207 -0.94 -4.55 -7.28
N ILE A 208 -1.34 -5.00 -6.08
CA ILE A 208 -1.48 -4.15 -4.90
C ILE A 208 -0.12 -3.53 -4.52
N VAL A 209 0.93 -4.34 -4.47
CA VAL A 209 2.30 -3.86 -4.19
C VAL A 209 2.71 -2.77 -5.18
N ASN A 210 2.54 -3.02 -6.49
CA ASN A 210 2.89 -2.04 -7.52
C ASN A 210 2.06 -0.75 -7.37
N GLN A 211 0.77 -0.87 -7.06
CA GLN A 211 -0.09 0.29 -6.82
C GLN A 211 0.37 1.10 -5.60
N CYS A 212 0.78 0.46 -4.51
CA CYS A 212 1.34 1.15 -3.34
C CYS A 212 2.65 1.89 -3.69
N ALA A 213 3.49 1.31 -4.55
CA ALA A 213 4.70 1.97 -5.06
C ALA A 213 4.37 3.21 -5.89
N GLU A 214 3.39 3.12 -6.79
CA GLU A 214 2.91 4.23 -7.61
C GLU A 214 2.30 5.34 -6.74
N SER A 215 1.49 4.98 -5.74
CA SER A 215 0.95 5.94 -4.77
C SER A 215 2.05 6.64 -3.99
N ALA A 216 3.10 5.94 -3.56
CA ALA A 216 4.21 6.56 -2.84
C ALA A 216 5.05 7.49 -3.72
N LEU A 217 5.26 7.15 -4.99
CA LEU A 217 5.92 8.02 -5.96
C LEU A 217 5.09 9.29 -6.17
N ASN A 218 3.78 9.15 -6.34
CA ASN A 218 2.91 10.29 -6.51
C ASN A 218 2.90 11.12 -5.22
N ASP A 219 2.37 10.58 -4.13
CA ASP A 219 2.01 11.36 -2.94
C ASP A 219 3.23 11.87 -2.16
N HIS A 220 4.34 11.16 -2.23
CA HIS A 220 5.52 11.40 -1.39
C HIS A 220 6.82 11.52 -2.19
N LEU A 221 6.78 11.47 -3.52
CA LEU A 221 7.96 11.52 -4.39
C LEU A 221 9.01 10.45 -4.05
N VAL A 222 8.57 9.31 -3.52
CA VAL A 222 9.45 8.18 -3.22
C VAL A 222 9.72 7.42 -4.51
N LEU A 223 10.99 7.41 -4.90
CA LEU A 223 11.43 6.70 -6.11
C LEU A 223 11.11 5.20 -6.02
N PRO A 224 10.64 4.55 -7.11
CA PRO A 224 10.27 3.14 -7.10
C PRO A 224 11.38 2.24 -6.52
N ARG A 225 12.63 2.46 -6.92
CA ARG A 225 13.78 1.69 -6.42
C ARG A 225 13.91 1.77 -4.90
N MET A 226 13.83 2.97 -4.32
CA MET A 226 13.86 3.16 -2.87
C MET A 226 12.65 2.51 -2.18
N TRP A 227 11.50 2.56 -2.83
CA TRP A 227 10.26 1.97 -2.33
C TRP A 227 10.27 0.43 -2.33
N PHE A 228 10.94 -0.19 -3.30
CA PHE A 228 11.06 -1.65 -3.39
C PHE A 228 12.19 -2.22 -2.51
N GLU A 229 13.34 -1.52 -2.42
CA GLU A 229 14.50 -2.00 -1.66
C GLU A 229 14.31 -1.92 -0.13
N ARG A 230 13.63 -0.88 0.37
CA ARG A 230 13.28 -0.64 1.81
C ARG A 230 14.38 -1.13 2.77
N PRO A 231 15.58 -0.55 2.73
CA PRO A 231 16.74 -1.03 3.49
C PRO A 231 16.57 -0.96 5.01
N PHE A 232 15.58 -0.18 5.49
CA PHE A 232 15.27 -0.07 6.90
C PHE A 232 14.44 -1.23 7.45
N LEU A 233 13.88 -2.09 6.59
CA LEU A 233 13.13 -3.26 7.05
C LEU A 233 14.09 -4.30 7.61
N LEU A 234 14.00 -4.51 8.93
CA LEU A 234 14.87 -5.42 9.67
C LEU A 234 14.21 -6.80 9.78
N GLU A 235 15.00 -7.86 9.62
CA GLU A 235 14.52 -9.24 9.81
C GLU A 235 14.17 -9.51 11.27
N ASP A 236 15.04 -9.09 12.19
CA ASP A 236 14.80 -9.22 13.62
C ASP A 236 13.92 -8.09 14.16
N GLU A 237 12.92 -8.46 14.95
CA GLU A 237 12.03 -7.51 15.62
C GLU A 237 12.72 -6.87 16.83
N SER A 238 12.83 -5.53 16.83
CA SER A 238 13.47 -4.81 17.93
C SER A 238 12.53 -4.61 19.14
N GLN A 239 13.11 -4.38 20.33
CA GLN A 239 12.31 -4.07 21.53
C GLN A 239 11.50 -2.78 21.39
N PHE A 240 12.06 -1.78 20.69
CA PHE A 240 11.37 -0.52 20.44
C PHE A 240 10.24 -0.68 19.42
N GLU A 241 10.41 -1.52 18.40
CA GLU A 241 9.33 -1.91 17.50
C GLU A 241 8.18 -2.54 18.29
N ARG A 242 8.46 -3.56 19.12
CA ARG A 242 7.45 -4.21 19.97
C ARG A 242 6.73 -3.22 20.88
N PHE A 243 7.49 -2.31 21.51
CA PHE A 243 6.92 -1.28 22.36
C PHE A 243 5.95 -0.38 21.58
N LEU A 244 6.36 0.16 20.43
CA LEU A 244 5.51 1.03 19.61
C LEU A 244 4.25 0.31 19.10
N VAL A 245 4.38 -0.94 18.65
CA VAL A 245 3.26 -1.76 18.17
C VAL A 245 2.29 -2.11 19.31
N SER A 246 2.79 -2.26 20.54
CA SER A 246 1.95 -2.55 21.71
C SER A 246 0.94 -1.44 22.02
N THR A 247 1.20 -0.20 21.58
CA THR A 247 0.27 0.94 21.73
C THR A 247 -1.01 0.79 20.91
N LYS A 248 -1.01 -0.09 19.90
CA LYS A 248 -2.08 -0.29 18.91
C LYS A 248 -2.41 0.94 18.05
N ILE A 249 -1.57 1.97 18.08
CA ILE A 249 -1.72 3.19 17.26
C ILE A 249 -1.09 3.00 15.88
N ILE A 250 0.07 2.35 15.83
CA ILE A 250 0.83 2.08 14.60
C ILE A 250 1.13 0.59 14.45
N ASN A 251 1.32 0.14 13.22
CA ASN A 251 1.69 -1.24 12.88
C ASN A 251 3.23 -1.44 12.85
N ASN A 252 3.68 -2.69 12.70
CA ASN A 252 5.11 -3.04 12.67
C ASN A 252 5.90 -2.28 11.58
N TYR A 253 5.32 -2.15 10.38
CA TYR A 253 5.97 -1.48 9.26
C TYR A 253 6.17 0.01 9.57
N ALA A 254 5.12 0.68 10.02
CA ALA A 254 5.15 2.06 10.43
C ALA A 254 6.12 2.29 11.61
N ALA A 255 6.21 1.35 12.55
CA ALA A 255 7.16 1.42 13.66
C ALA A 255 8.63 1.38 13.16
N GLN A 256 8.97 0.47 12.25
CA GLN A 256 10.32 0.43 11.67
C GLN A 256 10.62 1.68 10.82
N SER A 257 9.66 2.15 10.02
CA SER A 257 9.79 3.38 9.23
C SER A 257 9.99 4.60 10.12
N LEU A 258 9.30 4.67 11.27
CA LEU A 258 9.44 5.73 12.26
C LEU A 258 10.83 5.69 12.92
N LEU A 259 11.23 4.51 13.41
CA LEU A 259 12.53 4.31 14.08
C LEU A 259 13.73 4.50 13.16
N HIS A 260 13.53 4.38 11.85
CA HIS A 260 14.55 4.75 10.86
C HIS A 260 14.78 6.27 10.80
N LYS A 261 13.74 7.07 11.05
CA LYS A 261 13.78 8.53 10.93
C LYS A 261 14.15 9.23 12.24
N ILE A 262 13.72 8.67 13.37
CA ILE A 262 13.94 9.25 14.71
C ILE A 262 14.31 8.15 15.71
N CYS A 263 15.04 8.51 16.76
CA CYS A 263 15.27 7.57 17.87
C CYS A 263 14.12 7.62 18.90
N MET A 264 14.11 6.69 19.84
CA MET A 264 13.10 6.72 20.92
C MET A 264 13.22 7.97 21.80
N GLU A 265 14.45 8.44 22.06
CA GLU A 265 14.68 9.64 22.88
C GLU A 265 14.04 10.89 22.26
N ASP A 266 14.10 11.02 20.93
CA ASP A 266 13.39 12.07 20.19
C ASP A 266 11.89 12.06 20.50
N LEU A 267 11.28 10.87 20.52
CA LEU A 267 9.84 10.70 20.74
C LEU A 267 9.41 11.09 22.17
N PHE A 268 10.29 10.91 23.17
CA PHE A 268 10.04 11.30 24.56
C PHE A 268 10.33 12.78 24.86
N SER A 269 11.33 13.36 24.19
CA SER A 269 11.87 14.68 24.55
C SER A 269 11.39 15.82 23.66
N LYS A 270 11.12 15.56 22.37
CA LYS A 270 10.77 16.61 21.40
C LYS A 270 9.30 16.98 21.44
N GLY A 271 9.04 18.25 21.09
CA GLY A 271 7.68 18.75 20.89
C GLY A 271 7.05 18.19 19.62
N ILE A 272 5.72 18.09 19.60
CA ILE A 272 4.97 17.53 18.47
C ILE A 272 5.28 18.20 17.12
N ASN A 273 5.49 19.52 17.11
CA ASN A 273 5.79 20.27 15.88
C ASN A 273 7.15 19.89 15.29
N GLU A 274 8.14 19.63 16.14
CA GLU A 274 9.45 19.18 15.71
C GLU A 274 9.39 17.74 15.17
N LEU A 275 8.64 16.87 15.85
CA LEU A 275 8.41 15.50 15.40
C LEU A 275 7.71 15.46 14.04
N LYS A 276 6.71 16.31 13.79
CA LYS A 276 6.02 16.39 12.48
C LYS A 276 7.01 16.66 11.34
N LEU A 277 8.02 17.52 11.57
CA LEU A 277 9.03 17.86 10.56
C LEU A 277 10.01 16.71 10.27
N LEU A 278 10.34 15.89 11.27
CA LEU A 278 11.28 14.77 11.16
C LEU A 278 10.64 13.53 10.53
N VAL A 279 9.37 13.27 10.86
CA VAL A 279 8.68 12.01 10.52
C VAL A 279 8.15 12.02 9.08
N GLN A 280 7.65 13.17 8.60
CA GLN A 280 7.15 13.52 7.24
C GLN A 280 6.09 12.58 6.61
N SER A 281 6.31 11.26 6.59
CA SER A 281 5.46 10.27 5.94
C SER A 281 5.39 8.91 6.65
N ALA A 282 6.22 8.67 7.68
CA ALA A 282 6.28 7.33 8.30
C ALA A 282 5.00 6.96 9.07
N VAL A 283 4.28 7.95 9.58
CA VAL A 283 2.96 7.81 10.22
C VAL A 283 2.07 8.99 9.85
N THR A 284 0.75 8.86 10.04
CA THR A 284 -0.17 9.98 9.86
C THR A 284 -0.02 10.99 11.01
N GLU A 285 -0.44 12.25 10.80
CA GLU A 285 -0.43 13.25 11.87
C GLU A 285 -1.27 12.81 13.07
N GLN A 286 -2.43 12.19 12.82
CA GLN A 286 -3.30 11.66 13.87
C GLN A 286 -2.60 10.57 14.67
N GLN A 287 -1.91 9.62 14.01
CA GLN A 287 -1.15 8.58 14.69
C GLN A 287 -0.01 9.18 15.53
N LEU A 288 0.73 10.15 14.99
CA LEU A 288 1.82 10.80 15.70
C LEU A 288 1.33 11.57 16.93
N GLU A 289 0.23 12.31 16.80
CA GLU A 289 -0.35 13.05 17.92
C GLU A 289 -0.85 12.12 19.04
N LEU A 290 -1.51 11.02 18.68
CA LEU A 290 -1.96 10.02 19.65
C LEU A 290 -0.78 9.36 20.36
N LEU A 291 0.25 8.97 19.60
CA LEU A 291 1.45 8.36 20.14
C LEU A 291 2.20 9.31 21.07
N TRP A 292 2.39 10.57 20.66
CA TRP A 292 3.02 11.58 21.49
C TRP A 292 2.22 11.85 22.77
N ARG A 293 0.89 11.99 22.69
CA ARG A 293 0.04 12.15 23.88
C ARG A 293 0.14 10.97 24.82
N LEU A 294 0.15 9.73 24.29
CA LEU A 294 0.28 8.52 25.11
C LEU A 294 1.59 8.52 25.90
N LEU A 295 2.70 8.93 25.28
CA LEU A 295 4.03 8.93 25.90
C LEU A 295 4.25 10.09 26.88
N GLN A 296 3.58 11.22 26.65
CA GLN A 296 3.63 12.38 27.55
C GLN A 296 2.63 12.27 28.72
N GLN A 297 1.70 11.31 28.68
CA GLN A 297 0.81 11.07 29.81
C GLN A 297 1.64 10.66 31.02
N GLY A 298 1.55 11.43 32.10
CA GLY A 298 2.09 11.01 33.39
C GLY A 298 1.38 9.73 33.82
N HIS A 299 2.03 8.58 33.66
CA HIS A 299 1.48 7.26 34.02
C HIS A 299 1.36 7.04 35.55
N GLY A 300 1.22 8.11 36.33
CA GLY A 300 1.12 8.05 37.79
C GLY A 300 2.43 7.69 38.53
N LEU A 301 3.56 7.52 37.83
CA LEU A 301 4.85 7.15 38.42
C LEU A 301 5.59 8.32 39.09
N ASN A 302 5.13 9.56 38.90
CA ASN A 302 5.72 10.75 39.49
C ASN A 302 5.30 10.99 40.97
N GLY A 303 4.54 10.07 41.58
CA GLY A 303 4.01 10.19 42.95
C GLY A 303 4.78 9.44 44.03
N ALA A 304 5.87 8.73 43.72
CA ALA A 304 6.60 7.88 44.69
C ALA A 304 8.05 8.35 44.99
N LEU A 305 8.44 9.55 44.55
CA LEU A 305 9.75 10.14 44.80
C LEU A 305 9.65 11.57 45.36
N GLN A 306 8.75 11.77 46.32
CA GLN A 306 8.76 12.94 47.22
C GLN A 306 8.77 12.50 48.66
#